data_AF-A0A1Z5AZ05-F1
#
_entry.id   AF-A0A1Z5AZ05-F1
#
_cell.length_a   1.000
_cell.length_b   1.000
_cell.length_c   1.000
_cell.angle_alpha   90.00
_cell.angle_beta   90.00
_cell.angle_gamma   90.00
#
_symmetry.space_group_name_H-M   'P 1'
#
loop_
_entity.id
_entity.type
_entity.pdbx_description
1 polymer ?
#
loop_
_entity_poly.entity_id
_entity_poly.type
_entity_poly.pdbx_seq_one_letter_code
_entity_poly.pdbx_strand_id
1 'polypeptide(L)'
;MGYFKLADLANWHASSAYFLSRIKVNTTIYTLNAEETKKSLRFSSVELYQYLSKLNPGESTEIPEVYLGQKRAFPSRLIIYRLTAEQLKLRRKKQEKISAASGFDYKKRQLP
;
A
#
# COMPACT_ATOMS: atom_id res chain seq x y z
N MET A 1 -11.36 1.63 4.50
CA MET A 1 -11.33 0.16 4.58
C MET A 1 -12.76 -0.28 4.86
N GLY A 2 -13.28 -1.24 4.11
CA GLY A 2 -14.64 -1.77 4.37
C GLY A 2 -14.71 -2.43 5.75
N TYR A 3 -15.89 -2.50 6.33
CA TYR A 3 -16.13 -3.23 7.57
C TYR A 3 -16.30 -4.71 7.22
N PHE A 4 -15.36 -5.55 7.65
CA PHE A 4 -15.45 -7.01 7.53
C PHE A 4 -15.82 -7.62 8.88
N LYS A 5 -16.66 -8.65 8.87
CA LYS A 5 -16.90 -9.45 10.07
C LYS A 5 -15.68 -10.35 10.29
N LEU A 6 -15.27 -10.50 11.55
CA LEU A 6 -14.15 -11.38 11.91
C LEU A 6 -14.40 -12.84 11.50
N ALA A 7 -15.66 -13.29 11.56
CA ALA A 7 -16.06 -14.62 11.12
C ALA A 7 -15.78 -14.86 9.62
N ASP A 8 -16.03 -13.87 8.77
CA ASP A 8 -15.77 -13.97 7.33
C ASP A 8 -14.26 -14.08 7.06
N LEU A 9 -13.44 -13.31 7.79
CA LEU A 9 -11.98 -13.39 7.71
C LEU A 9 -11.45 -14.77 8.14
N ALA A 10 -12.02 -15.35 9.19
CA ALA A 10 -11.65 -16.70 9.64
C ALA A 10 -12.01 -17.77 8.60
N ASN A 11 -13.19 -17.67 7.99
CA ASN A 11 -13.61 -18.57 6.92
C ASN A 11 -12.71 -18.48 5.69
N TRP A 12 -12.30 -17.26 5.30
CA TRP A 12 -11.36 -17.07 4.20
C TRP A 12 -9.99 -17.66 4.51
N HIS A 13 -9.50 -17.51 5.74
CA HIS A 13 -8.26 -18.14 6.15
C HIS A 13 -8.34 -19.67 6.06
N ALA A 14 -9.44 -20.28 6.52
CA ALA A 14 -9.65 -21.72 6.43
C ALA A 14 -9.71 -22.23 4.97
N SER A 15 -10.21 -21.42 4.04
CA SER A 15 -10.27 -21.75 2.61
C SER A 15 -9.03 -21.33 1.81
N SER A 16 -7.95 -20.88 2.47
CA SER A 16 -6.76 -20.33 1.83
C SER A 16 -7.05 -19.15 0.87
N ALA A 17 -8.12 -18.41 1.14
CA ALA A 17 -8.50 -17.21 0.42
C ALA A 17 -7.90 -15.95 1.07
N TYR A 18 -7.70 -14.91 0.26
CA TYR A 18 -7.09 -13.66 0.70
C TYR A 18 -7.99 -12.46 0.41
N PHE A 19 -7.98 -11.49 1.32
CA PHE A 19 -8.62 -10.21 1.12
C PHE A 19 -7.63 -9.19 0.56
N LEU A 20 -7.87 -8.74 -0.68
CA LEU A 20 -7.06 -7.69 -1.30
C LEU A 20 -7.68 -6.31 -1.08
N SER A 21 -6.89 -5.38 -0.56
CA SER A 21 -7.32 -4.00 -0.33
C SER A 21 -6.32 -2.99 -0.83
N ARG A 22 -6.82 -1.79 -1.17
CA ARG A 22 -5.98 -0.64 -1.49
C ARG A 22 -5.62 0.09 -0.20
N ILE A 23 -4.33 0.28 0.02
CA ILE A 23 -3.81 1.05 1.14
C ILE A 23 -3.87 2.55 0.81
N LYS A 24 -4.20 3.38 1.81
CA LYS A 24 -4.20 4.84 1.65
C LYS A 24 -2.75 5.33 1.63
N VAL A 25 -2.44 6.29 0.76
CA VAL A 25 -1.06 6.80 0.54
C VAL A 25 -0.37 7.27 1.83
N ASN A 26 -1.11 7.76 2.83
CA ASN A 26 -0.58 8.24 4.10
C ASN A 26 -0.44 7.13 5.18
N THR A 27 -0.50 5.86 4.80
CA THR A 27 -0.36 4.75 5.75
C THR A 27 1.11 4.43 5.94
N THR A 28 1.60 4.48 7.18
CA THR A 28 2.94 4.00 7.51
C THR A 28 2.99 2.47 7.48
N ILE A 29 4.07 1.94 6.93
CA ILE A 29 4.28 0.50 6.73
C ILE A 29 5.59 0.14 7.43
N TYR A 30 5.57 -0.95 8.18
CA TYR A 30 6.72 -1.40 8.96
C TYR A 30 7.08 -2.85 8.61
N THR A 31 8.38 -3.15 8.66
CA THR A 31 8.93 -4.50 8.65
C THR A 31 9.44 -4.86 10.04
N LEU A 32 9.37 -6.14 10.39
CA LEU A 32 9.88 -6.66 11.65
C LEU A 32 11.37 -7.00 11.50
N ASN A 33 12.21 -6.43 12.34
CA ASN A 33 13.62 -6.78 12.45
C ASN A 33 13.75 -7.85 13.55
N ALA A 34 13.87 -9.12 13.16
CA ALA A 34 13.93 -10.24 14.11
C ALA A 34 15.21 -10.24 14.98
N GLU A 35 16.30 -9.66 14.49
CA GLU A 35 17.61 -9.64 15.14
C GLU A 35 17.73 -8.55 16.23
N GLU A 36 16.82 -7.58 16.24
CA GLU A 36 16.86 -6.43 17.16
C GLU A 36 16.22 -6.76 18.50
N THR A 37 17.02 -6.73 19.58
CA THR A 37 16.56 -6.98 20.96
C THR A 37 15.84 -5.77 21.56
N LYS A 38 16.10 -4.56 21.06
CA LYS A 38 15.47 -3.32 21.53
C LYS A 38 14.07 -3.16 20.93
N LYS A 39 13.04 -3.06 21.79
CA LYS A 39 11.64 -2.85 21.39
C LYS A 39 11.45 -1.65 20.44
N SER A 40 12.26 -0.61 20.57
CA SER A 40 12.20 0.59 19.71
C SER A 40 12.68 0.35 18.29
N LEU A 41 13.70 -0.52 18.08
CA LEU A 41 14.28 -0.84 16.78
C LEU A 41 13.69 -2.08 16.12
N ARG A 42 12.85 -2.82 16.85
CA ARG A 42 12.18 -4.02 16.38
C ARG A 42 11.33 -3.79 15.12
N PHE A 43 10.90 -2.55 14.86
CA PHE A 43 10.16 -2.18 13.66
C PHE A 43 10.85 -1.08 12.89
N SER A 44 11.15 -1.35 11.63
CA SER A 44 11.72 -0.40 10.67
C SER A 44 10.64 0.08 9.70
N SER A 45 10.63 1.39 9.38
CA SER A 45 9.69 1.93 8.38
C SER A 45 10.12 1.53 6.98
N VAL A 46 9.19 1.07 6.16
CA VAL A 46 9.44 0.70 4.77
C VAL A 46 9.35 1.94 3.89
N GLU A 47 10.42 2.25 3.16
CA GLU A 47 10.43 3.32 2.17
C GLU A 47 9.96 2.80 0.80
N LEU A 48 8.66 2.95 0.51
CA LEU A 48 8.04 2.43 -0.71
C LEU A 48 8.67 2.96 -2.00
N TYR A 49 9.22 4.18 -1.99
CA TYR A 49 9.86 4.77 -3.17
C TYR A 49 11.07 3.96 -3.63
N GLN A 50 11.85 3.38 -2.71
CA GLN A 50 13.00 2.54 -3.06
C GLN A 50 12.58 1.24 -3.76
N TYR A 51 11.40 0.71 -3.45
CA TYR A 51 10.86 -0.46 -4.13
C TYR A 51 10.29 -0.09 -5.50
N LEU A 52 9.57 1.03 -5.57
CA LEU A 52 9.00 1.53 -6.83
C LEU A 52 10.05 1.96 -7.85
N SER A 53 11.22 2.45 -7.42
CA SER A 53 12.30 2.85 -8.32
C SER A 53 13.03 1.66 -8.95
N LYS A 54 13.03 0.51 -8.27
CA LYS A 54 13.63 -0.74 -8.77
C LYS A 54 12.75 -1.50 -9.75
N LEU A 55 11.44 -1.20 -9.78
CA LEU A 55 10.45 -1.87 -10.62
C LEU A 55 10.35 -1.25 -12.01
N ASN A 56 10.32 -2.11 -13.03
CA ASN A 56 9.97 -1.67 -14.38
C ASN A 56 8.46 -1.37 -14.50
N PRO A 57 8.03 -0.51 -15.43
CA PRO A 57 6.60 -0.28 -15.67
C PRO A 57 5.87 -1.59 -16.02
N GLY A 58 4.81 -1.91 -15.28
CA GLY A 58 4.05 -3.16 -15.40
C GLY A 58 4.53 -4.29 -14.49
N GLU A 59 5.63 -4.11 -13.77
CA GLU A 59 6.18 -5.11 -12.86
C GLU A 59 5.57 -4.98 -11.45
N SER A 60 5.56 -6.09 -10.71
CA SER A 60 5.15 -6.14 -9.32
C SER A 60 6.15 -6.86 -8.43
N THR A 61 6.32 -6.39 -7.21
CA THR A 61 7.09 -7.07 -6.15
C THR A 61 6.22 -7.25 -4.92
N GLU A 62 6.56 -8.27 -4.13
CA GLU A 62 5.83 -8.62 -2.90
C GLU A 62 6.74 -8.52 -1.68
N ILE A 63 6.19 -7.99 -0.59
CA ILE A 63 6.79 -8.06 0.75
C ILE A 63 5.87 -8.94 1.60
N PRO A 64 6.31 -10.15 2.00
CA PRO A 64 5.43 -11.17 2.57
C PRO A 64 4.88 -10.79 3.94
N GLU A 65 5.65 -10.05 4.74
CA GLU A 65 5.30 -9.70 6.10
C GLU A 65 5.55 -8.21 6.38
N VAL A 66 4.47 -7.44 6.42
CA VAL A 66 4.47 -6.03 6.81
C VAL A 66 3.37 -5.71 7.80
N TYR A 67 3.60 -4.67 8.59
CA TYR A 67 2.70 -4.19 9.62
C TYR A 67 2.22 -2.78 9.26
N LEU A 68 0.91 -2.56 9.30
CA LEU A 68 0.29 -1.32 8.85
C LEU A 68 -0.10 -0.40 10.03
N GLY A 69 0.20 0.89 9.89
CA GLY A 69 -0.20 1.94 10.81
C GLY A 69 0.45 1.85 12.20
N GLN A 70 0.00 2.72 13.12
CA GLN A 70 0.59 2.84 14.46
C GLN A 70 0.40 1.59 15.31
N LYS A 71 -0.75 0.92 15.20
CA LYS A 71 -1.07 -0.25 16.02
C LYS A 71 -0.26 -1.49 15.65
N ARG A 72 0.27 -1.57 14.42
CA ARG A 72 1.10 -2.69 13.93
C ARG A 72 0.47 -4.06 14.28
N ALA A 73 -0.86 -4.14 14.18
CA ALA A 73 -1.61 -5.18 14.87
C ALA A 73 -1.57 -6.53 14.15
N PHE A 74 -1.50 -6.52 12.81
CA PHE A 74 -1.57 -7.73 12.00
C PHE A 74 -0.47 -7.72 10.94
N PRO A 75 0.29 -8.83 10.80
CA PRO A 75 1.13 -9.03 9.64
C PRO A 75 0.24 -9.14 8.40
N SER A 76 0.66 -8.50 7.33
CA SER A 76 -0.04 -8.47 6.06
C SER A 76 0.98 -8.57 4.92
N ARG A 77 0.53 -9.07 3.77
CA ARG A 77 1.35 -9.10 2.56
C ARG A 77 1.15 -7.80 1.78
N LEU A 78 2.24 -7.15 1.41
CA LEU A 78 2.21 -5.95 0.58
C LEU A 78 2.58 -6.30 -0.85
N ILE A 79 1.71 -5.94 -1.79
CA ILE A 79 1.97 -6.06 -3.23
C ILE A 79 2.15 -4.66 -3.79
N ILE A 80 3.32 -4.42 -4.38
CA ILE A 80 3.68 -3.14 -4.99
C ILE A 80 3.67 -3.35 -6.49
N TYR A 81 2.86 -2.55 -7.20
CA TYR A 81 2.75 -2.60 -8.66
C TYR A 81 3.11 -1.26 -9.27
N ARG A 82 4.03 -1.26 -10.24
CA ARG A 82 4.42 -0.08 -11.01
C ARG A 82 3.49 0.06 -12.21
N LEU A 83 2.76 1.17 -12.31
CA LEU A 83 1.87 1.42 -13.44
C LEU A 83 2.64 1.54 -14.76
N THR A 84 2.01 1.09 -15.85
CA THR A 84 2.50 1.35 -17.21
C THR A 84 2.25 2.80 -17.63
N ALA A 85 2.94 3.26 -18.68
CA ALA A 85 2.77 4.61 -19.22
C ALA A 85 1.33 4.87 -19.70
N GLU A 86 0.68 3.87 -20.30
CA GLU A 86 -0.72 3.98 -20.75
C GLU A 86 -1.69 4.10 -19.57
N GLN A 87 -1.50 3.28 -18.54
CA GLN A 87 -2.29 3.34 -17.30
C GLN A 87 -2.12 4.70 -16.60
N LEU A 88 -0.91 5.25 -16.60
CA LEU A 88 -0.62 6.59 -16.09
C LEU A 88 -1.35 7.67 -16.90
N LYS A 89 -1.34 7.59 -18.24
CA LYS A 89 -2.03 8.53 -19.12
C LYS A 89 -3.54 8.52 -18.87
N LEU A 90 -4.14 7.34 -18.73
CA LEU A 90 -5.56 7.19 -18.40
C LEU A 90 -5.89 7.78 -17.02
N ARG A 91 -5.05 7.55 -16.01
CA ARG A 91 -5.22 8.15 -14.68
C ARG A 91 -5.15 9.67 -14.72
N ARG A 92 -4.17 10.25 -15.43
CA ARG A 92 -4.03 11.70 -15.58
C ARG A 92 -5.26 12.33 -16.23
N LYS A 93 -5.74 11.76 -17.34
CA LYS A 93 -6.99 12.21 -17.99
C LYS A 93 -8.20 12.17 -17.04
N LYS A 94 -8.31 11.13 -16.21
CA LYS A 94 -9.39 11.03 -15.22
C LYS A 94 -9.26 12.10 -14.13
N GLN A 95 -8.05 12.36 -13.66
CA GLN A 95 -7.78 13.42 -12.68
C GLN A 95 -8.13 14.80 -13.23
N GLU A 96 -7.76 15.10 -14.48
CA GLU A 96 -8.07 16.37 -15.16
C GLU A 96 -9.58 16.62 -15.25
N LYS A 97 -10.36 15.58 -15.61
CA LYS A 97 -11.83 15.66 -15.64
C LYS A 97 -12.41 15.93 -14.24
N ILE A 98 -11.91 15.25 -13.21
CA ILE A 98 -12.38 15.44 -11.83
C ILE A 98 -11.99 16.81 -11.30
N SER A 99 -10.79 17.32 -11.59
CA SER A 99 -10.37 18.67 -11.18
C SER A 99 -11.20 19.75 -11.85
N ALA A 100 -11.51 19.58 -13.14
CA ALA A 100 -12.36 20.54 -13.86
C ALA A 100 -13.78 20.58 -13.27
N ALA A 101 -14.31 19.43 -12.85
CA ALA A 101 -15.65 19.33 -12.26
C ALA A 101 -15.71 19.77 -10.78
N SER A 102 -14.65 19.55 -10.00
CA SER A 102 -14.63 19.81 -8.55
C SER A 102 -13.91 21.10 -8.15
N GLY A 103 -13.25 21.78 -9.09
CA GLY A 103 -12.39 22.96 -8.83
C GLY A 103 -11.11 22.63 -8.05
N PHE A 104 -10.86 21.37 -7.71
CA PHE A 104 -9.69 20.92 -6.94
C PHE A 104 -8.52 20.55 -7.86
N ASP A 105 -7.40 21.27 -7.76
CA ASP A 105 -6.21 21.02 -8.57
C ASP A 105 -5.31 19.93 -7.96
N TYR A 106 -5.34 18.73 -8.56
CA TYR A 106 -4.48 17.62 -8.16
C TYR A 106 -2.98 17.84 -8.46
N LYS A 107 -2.61 18.79 -9.34
CA LYS A 107 -1.20 19.08 -9.68
C LYS A 107 -0.46 19.84 -8.57
N LYS A 108 -1.18 20.54 -7.69
CA LYS A 108 -0.59 21.29 -6.56
C LYS A 108 -0.16 20.40 -5.39
N ARG A 109 -0.59 19.14 -5.35
CA ARG A 109 -0.20 18.19 -4.31
C ARG A 109 1.15 17.56 -4.66
N GLN A 110 2.22 18.35 -4.57
CA GLN A 110 3.57 17.79 -4.57
C GLN A 110 3.74 16.95 -3.30
N LEU A 111 4.08 15.68 -3.46
CA LEU A 111 4.55 14.85 -2.35
C LEU A 111 5.99 15.32 -2.03
N PRO A 112 6.35 15.49 -0.75
CA PRO A 112 7.72 15.80 -0.35
C PRO A 112 8.68 14.68 -0.76
#